data_AF-A0A1Q2D646-F1
#
_entry.id   AF-A0A1Q2D646-F1
#
_cell.length_a   1.000
_cell.length_b   1.000
_cell.length_c   1.000
_cell.angle_alpha   90.00
_cell.angle_beta   90.00
_cell.angle_gamma   90.00
#
_symmetry.space_group_name_H-M   'P 1'
#
loop_
_entity.id
_entity.type
_entity.pdbx_description
1 polymer ?
#
loop_
_entity_poly.entity_id
_entity_poly.type
_entity_poly.pdbx_seq_one_letter_code
_entity_poly.pdbx_strand_id
1 'polypeptide(L)'
;MNNKKDKIFFWGILILFFFLLLLLNNLTFFTSDDYIYHYVYKEPFPTEHLEKISGWQSIIRSKIRHYTVWNGRFVAHSILQFFMQFNKAIFNIFNSLAFLAVAILILGITKSTNRLKNKNLLTLQILLLLWLFIPEFGKTVLWMSGSANYLWTSLIYLGFLLFNLQSYQTNLLTLTVSIILGFLSGATNENSGPTIIIIAILLLFWSLLNNKKISVWRITGILSSSLGFMLMMKSPGSLKRGAMDITPEILIQHFKMITQLTLSQFIYLYIMIISLIIYLVLTKKMKKTNIYYLTILLIGYFSSIYSLILSPEVPLRTLFISSMLLIIILAYLLNMCYQIIKLQLFGTFLILLVSGFIYFKAFSDIAINTREVNQQLNILKKSSPNDSVVLKRLTPSKSLYNPYNGTANLHPSKNAWFNVWMAKYFGVKSIVGD
;
A
#
# COMPACT_ATOMS: atom_id res chain seq x y z
N MET A 1 6.35 37.15 9.33
CA MET A 1 7.73 36.66 9.09
C MET A 1 7.93 35.12 9.17
N ASN A 2 6.92 34.30 9.52
CA ASN A 2 7.07 32.84 9.68
C ASN A 2 7.12 31.98 8.39
N ASN A 3 6.66 32.49 7.25
CA ASN A 3 6.29 31.60 6.13
C ASN A 3 7.48 30.99 5.37
N LYS A 4 8.68 31.62 5.37
CA LYS A 4 9.85 31.10 4.62
C LYS A 4 10.56 29.97 5.38
N LYS A 5 10.83 30.15 6.68
CA LYS A 5 11.47 29.12 7.52
C LYS A 5 10.59 27.87 7.64
N ASP A 6 9.29 28.05 7.84
CA ASP A 6 8.34 26.93 7.91
C ASP A 6 8.29 26.12 6.60
N LYS A 7 8.34 26.80 5.45
CA LYS A 7 8.42 26.14 4.14
C LYS A 7 9.74 25.38 3.95
N ILE A 8 10.87 25.97 4.33
CA ILE A 8 12.19 25.32 4.23
C ILE A 8 12.20 24.04 5.07
N PHE A 9 11.71 24.08 6.30
CA PHE A 9 11.69 22.91 7.17
C PHE A 9 10.74 21.82 6.63
N PHE A 10 9.56 22.19 6.12
CA PHE A 10 8.65 21.25 5.48
C PHE A 10 9.32 20.50 4.32
N TRP A 11 9.96 21.23 3.40
CA TRP A 11 10.66 20.62 2.26
C TRP A 11 11.88 19.82 2.71
N GLY A 12 12.61 20.28 3.73
CA GLY A 12 13.74 19.56 4.30
C GLY A 12 13.35 18.18 4.84
N ILE A 13 12.22 18.07 5.55
CA ILE A 13 11.68 16.77 6.00
C ILE A 13 11.39 15.86 4.79
N LEU A 14 10.69 16.37 3.78
CA LEU A 14 10.32 15.57 2.61
C LEU A 14 11.56 15.11 1.83
N ILE A 15 12.55 15.98 1.64
CA ILE A 15 13.80 15.65 0.96
C ILE A 15 14.59 14.59 1.73
N LEU A 16 14.67 14.71 3.06
CA LEU A 16 15.32 13.71 3.90
C LEU A 16 14.67 12.33 3.73
N PHE A 17 13.34 12.24 3.90
CA PHE A 17 12.63 10.97 3.74
C PHE A 17 12.69 10.45 2.29
N PHE A 18 12.69 11.32 1.28
CA PHE A 18 12.90 10.93 -0.11
C PHE A 18 14.20 10.15 -0.26
N PHE A 19 15.33 10.68 0.23
CA PHE A 19 16.63 10.03 0.07
C PHE A 19 16.76 8.76 0.91
N LEU A 20 16.19 8.72 2.13
CA LEU A 20 16.14 7.50 2.93
C LEU A 20 15.37 6.38 2.19
N LEU A 21 14.20 6.69 1.66
CA LEU A 21 13.41 5.71 0.88
C LEU A 21 14.09 5.33 -0.44
N LEU A 22 14.71 6.28 -1.13
CA LEU A 22 15.41 6.03 -2.38
C LEU A 22 16.59 5.07 -2.17
N LEU A 23 17.30 5.22 -1.06
CA LEU A 23 18.39 4.32 -0.70
C LEU A 23 17.90 2.88 -0.52
N LEU A 24 16.80 2.66 0.23
CA LEU A 24 16.22 1.32 0.39
C LEU A 24 15.67 0.74 -0.91
N ASN A 25 15.02 1.56 -1.75
CA ASN A 25 14.54 1.15 -3.07
C ASN A 25 15.70 0.73 -3.99
N ASN A 26 16.81 1.46 -3.98
CA ASN A 26 18.00 1.13 -4.78
C ASN A 26 18.69 -0.17 -4.35
N LEU A 27 18.58 -0.55 -3.08
CA LEU A 27 19.06 -1.83 -2.58
C LEU A 27 18.09 -3.00 -2.88
N THR A 28 16.86 -2.71 -3.26
CA THR A 28 15.86 -3.74 -3.53
C THR A 28 15.96 -4.19 -5.00
N PHE A 29 16.30 -5.45 -5.27
CA PHE A 29 16.30 -6.06 -6.61
C PHE A 29 15.01 -6.83 -6.88
N PHE A 30 14.87 -7.41 -8.08
CA PHE A 30 13.66 -8.13 -8.47
C PHE A 30 13.52 -9.42 -7.66
N THR A 31 12.30 -9.71 -7.21
CA THR A 31 11.96 -10.92 -6.47
C THR A 31 10.57 -11.43 -6.84
N SER A 32 10.28 -12.70 -6.54
CA SER A 32 8.99 -13.33 -6.76
C SER A 32 8.44 -13.11 -8.19
N ASP A 33 7.29 -12.46 -8.31
CA ASP A 33 6.54 -12.25 -9.55
C ASP A 33 7.08 -11.11 -10.42
N ASP A 34 8.12 -10.39 -9.96
CA ASP A 34 8.72 -9.31 -10.74
C ASP A 34 9.18 -9.83 -12.12
N TYR A 35 9.73 -11.05 -12.19
CA TYR A 35 10.21 -11.64 -13.44
C TYR A 35 9.10 -11.95 -14.45
N ILE A 36 7.95 -12.50 -14.01
CA ILE A 36 6.83 -12.80 -14.91
C ILE A 36 6.21 -11.53 -15.47
N TYR A 37 6.13 -10.44 -14.69
CA TYR A 37 5.46 -9.22 -15.14
C TYR A 37 6.27 -8.36 -16.12
N HIS A 38 7.51 -8.73 -16.44
CA HIS A 38 8.22 -8.18 -17.60
C HIS A 38 7.64 -8.67 -18.94
N TYR A 39 6.75 -9.66 -18.91
CA TYR A 39 6.14 -10.25 -20.09
C TYR A 39 4.62 -10.03 -20.11
N VAL A 40 4.04 -10.14 -21.30
CA VAL A 40 2.59 -10.24 -21.47
C VAL A 40 2.12 -11.52 -20.78
N TYR A 41 1.32 -11.35 -19.73
CA TYR A 41 0.84 -12.44 -18.90
C TYR A 41 -0.08 -13.37 -19.71
N LYS A 42 0.30 -14.64 -19.81
CA LYS A 42 -0.48 -15.68 -20.50
C LYS A 42 -0.98 -16.75 -19.52
N GLU A 43 -0.03 -17.36 -18.82
CA GLU A 43 -0.22 -18.45 -17.86
C GLU A 43 0.72 -18.26 -16.66
N PRO A 44 0.50 -18.97 -15.52
CA PRO A 44 1.37 -18.89 -14.36
C PRO A 44 2.82 -19.34 -14.63
N PHE A 45 3.03 -20.25 -15.57
CA PHE A 45 4.35 -20.71 -16.02
C PHE A 45 4.67 -20.21 -17.43
N PRO A 46 5.96 -20.08 -17.80
CA PRO A 46 6.35 -19.61 -19.12
C PRO A 46 5.80 -20.48 -20.24
N THR A 47 5.34 -19.83 -21.31
CA THR A 47 4.97 -20.49 -22.57
C THR A 47 6.15 -20.47 -23.54
N GLU A 48 6.07 -21.23 -24.64
CA GLU A 48 7.15 -21.30 -25.64
C GLU A 48 7.50 -19.93 -26.23
N HIS A 49 6.48 -19.09 -26.50
CA HIS A 49 6.63 -17.76 -27.05
C HIS A 49 6.32 -16.67 -26.03
N LEU A 50 7.38 -16.15 -25.40
CA LEU A 50 7.30 -15.02 -24.47
C LEU A 50 7.34 -13.69 -25.23
N GLU A 51 6.37 -12.84 -24.97
CA GLU A 51 6.31 -11.47 -25.48
C GLU A 51 6.64 -10.51 -24.34
N LYS A 52 7.69 -9.67 -24.49
CA LYS A 52 8.00 -8.64 -23.50
C LYS A 52 6.93 -7.56 -23.50
N ILE A 53 6.65 -7.02 -22.32
CA ILE A 53 5.71 -5.91 -22.18
C ILE A 53 6.29 -4.66 -22.85
N SER A 54 5.52 -4.05 -23.75
CA SER A 54 5.89 -2.86 -24.51
C SER A 54 4.67 -2.06 -24.95
N GLY A 55 4.63 -0.78 -24.60
CA GLY A 55 3.50 0.11 -24.81
C GLY A 55 2.23 -0.27 -24.06
N TRP A 56 1.23 0.60 -24.16
CA TRP A 56 -0.05 0.45 -23.45
C TRP A 56 -0.89 -0.72 -23.99
N GLN A 57 -0.78 -1.04 -25.28
CA GLN A 57 -1.55 -2.11 -25.91
C GLN A 57 -1.20 -3.48 -25.32
N SER A 58 0.10 -3.74 -25.08
CA SER A 58 0.54 -5.00 -24.47
C SER A 58 0.07 -5.14 -23.02
N ILE A 59 0.02 -4.04 -22.27
CA ILE A 59 -0.52 -4.00 -20.89
C ILE A 59 -2.00 -4.37 -20.91
N ILE A 60 -2.80 -3.79 -21.81
CA ILE A 60 -4.22 -4.11 -21.92
C ILE A 60 -4.41 -5.60 -22.24
N ARG A 61 -3.71 -6.12 -23.26
CA ARG A 61 -3.76 -7.56 -23.60
C ARG A 61 -3.38 -8.44 -22.41
N SER A 62 -2.30 -8.07 -21.71
CA SER A 62 -1.84 -8.78 -20.53
C SER A 62 -2.88 -8.75 -19.40
N LYS A 63 -3.57 -7.64 -19.18
CA LYS A 63 -4.58 -7.53 -18.11
C LYS A 63 -5.84 -8.30 -18.42
N ILE A 64 -6.29 -8.33 -19.67
CA ILE A 64 -7.44 -9.17 -20.07
C ILE A 64 -7.13 -10.63 -19.74
N ARG A 65 -5.96 -11.13 -20.12
CA ARG A 65 -5.60 -12.53 -19.84
C ARG A 65 -5.39 -12.78 -18.34
N HIS A 66 -4.67 -11.90 -17.66
CA HIS A 66 -4.47 -11.97 -16.22
C HIS A 66 -5.80 -11.96 -15.44
N TYR A 67 -6.78 -11.17 -15.87
CA TYR A 67 -8.14 -11.13 -15.30
C TYR A 67 -8.84 -12.48 -15.42
N THR A 68 -8.64 -13.20 -16.52
CA THR A 68 -9.26 -14.52 -16.71
C THR A 68 -8.53 -15.66 -16.00
N VAL A 69 -7.20 -15.56 -15.85
CA VAL A 69 -6.35 -16.68 -15.38
C VAL A 69 -5.94 -16.54 -13.92
N TRP A 70 -5.60 -15.34 -13.46
CA TRP A 70 -4.94 -15.15 -12.16
C TRP A 70 -5.79 -14.38 -11.16
N ASN A 71 -6.01 -13.08 -11.37
CA ASN A 71 -6.86 -12.26 -10.51
C ASN A 71 -7.29 -10.95 -11.17
N GLY A 72 -8.30 -10.33 -10.55
CA GLY A 72 -8.96 -9.12 -11.03
C GLY A 72 -8.30 -7.80 -10.65
N ARG A 73 -7.16 -7.76 -9.96
CA ARG A 73 -6.48 -6.52 -9.51
C ARG A 73 -5.78 -5.79 -10.67
N PHE A 74 -6.53 -5.50 -11.72
CA PHE A 74 -6.02 -4.96 -12.97
C PHE A 74 -5.43 -3.56 -12.79
N VAL A 75 -5.89 -2.75 -11.84
CA VAL A 75 -5.32 -1.42 -11.57
C VAL A 75 -3.88 -1.55 -11.05
N ALA A 76 -3.69 -2.31 -9.98
CA ALA A 76 -2.37 -2.56 -9.39
C ALA A 76 -1.39 -3.16 -10.43
N HIS A 77 -1.83 -4.22 -11.12
CA HIS A 77 -0.97 -4.90 -12.08
C HIS A 77 -0.75 -4.13 -13.39
N SER A 78 -1.54 -3.09 -13.69
CA SER A 78 -1.26 -2.16 -14.80
C SER A 78 -0.17 -1.18 -14.42
N ILE A 79 -0.20 -0.64 -13.20
CA ILE A 79 0.85 0.23 -12.66
C ILE A 79 2.18 -0.53 -12.62
N LEU A 80 2.14 -1.78 -12.13
CA LEU A 80 3.30 -2.66 -12.11
C LEU A 80 3.92 -2.83 -13.50
N GLN A 81 3.13 -3.29 -14.47
CA GLN A 81 3.63 -3.55 -15.82
C GLN A 81 4.03 -2.28 -16.57
N PHE A 82 3.43 -1.13 -16.25
CA PHE A 82 3.92 0.15 -16.73
C PHE A 82 5.39 0.36 -16.33
N PHE A 83 5.72 0.15 -15.05
CA PHE A 83 7.09 0.31 -14.55
C PHE A 83 8.07 -0.77 -15.01
N MET A 84 7.60 -2.00 -15.29
CA MET A 84 8.44 -3.09 -15.79
C MET A 84 9.03 -2.84 -17.19
N GLN A 85 8.51 -1.86 -17.92
CA GLN A 85 9.04 -1.44 -19.22
C GLN A 85 10.32 -0.60 -19.10
N PHE A 86 10.59 -0.06 -17.91
CA PHE A 86 11.65 0.89 -17.66
C PHE A 86 12.77 0.28 -16.82
N ASN A 87 13.93 0.94 -16.82
CA ASN A 87 14.97 0.60 -15.86
C ASN A 87 14.45 0.76 -14.43
N LYS A 88 14.77 -0.20 -13.56
CA LYS A 88 14.34 -0.21 -12.15
C LYS A 88 14.66 1.09 -11.40
N ALA A 89 15.73 1.80 -11.76
CA ALA A 89 16.07 3.10 -11.18
C ALA A 89 14.94 4.13 -11.31
N ILE A 90 14.20 4.11 -12.42
CA ILE A 90 13.03 4.99 -12.63
C ILE A 90 11.95 4.65 -11.61
N PHE A 91 11.61 3.36 -11.46
CA PHE A 91 10.66 2.94 -10.43
C PHE A 91 11.13 3.35 -9.04
N ASN A 92 12.40 3.17 -8.68
CA ASN A 92 12.91 3.50 -7.35
C ASN A 92 12.68 4.97 -6.98
N ILE A 93 12.88 5.89 -7.94
CA ILE A 93 12.62 7.32 -7.76
C ILE A 93 11.12 7.57 -7.57
N PHE A 94 10.28 7.10 -8.50
CA PHE A 94 8.84 7.34 -8.45
C PHE A 94 8.16 6.65 -7.25
N ASN A 95 8.65 5.49 -6.84
CA ASN A 95 8.16 4.75 -5.68
C ASN A 95 8.48 5.49 -4.37
N SER A 96 9.67 6.10 -4.28
CA SER A 96 10.04 6.96 -3.15
C SER A 96 9.16 8.21 -3.10
N LEU A 97 8.83 8.80 -4.25
CA LEU A 97 7.88 9.91 -4.35
C LEU A 97 6.45 9.48 -3.98
N ALA A 98 6.03 8.28 -4.38
CA ALA A 98 4.72 7.72 -4.04
C ALA A 98 4.53 7.62 -2.52
N PHE A 99 5.55 7.16 -1.79
CA PHE A 99 5.53 7.13 -0.32
C PHE A 99 5.30 8.53 0.29
N LEU A 100 6.00 9.55 -0.21
CA LEU A 100 5.79 10.92 0.24
C LEU A 100 4.41 11.47 -0.14
N ALA A 101 3.91 11.11 -1.32
CA ALA A 101 2.58 11.50 -1.77
C ALA A 101 1.48 10.93 -0.86
N VAL A 102 1.62 9.71 -0.34
CA VAL A 102 0.72 9.16 0.69
C VAL A 102 0.72 10.04 1.94
N ALA A 103 1.90 10.43 2.45
CA ALA A 103 1.98 11.32 3.61
C ALA A 103 1.31 12.68 3.37
N ILE A 104 1.49 13.24 2.16
CA ILE A 104 0.86 14.49 1.74
C ILE A 104 -0.66 14.33 1.63
N LEU A 105 -1.16 13.21 1.12
CA LEU A 105 -2.61 12.91 1.06
C LEU A 105 -3.21 12.82 2.46
N ILE A 106 -2.56 12.13 3.41
CA ILE A 106 -3.00 12.05 4.81
C ILE A 106 -3.02 13.45 5.46
N LEU A 107 -1.99 14.26 5.20
CA LEU A 107 -1.94 15.65 5.65
C LEU A 107 -3.08 16.49 5.04
N GLY A 108 -3.38 16.29 3.76
CA GLY A 108 -4.49 16.91 3.04
C GLY A 108 -5.86 16.52 3.59
N ILE A 109 -6.06 15.23 3.89
CA ILE A 109 -7.26 14.69 4.53
C ILE A 109 -7.46 15.35 5.89
N THR A 110 -6.41 15.41 6.71
CA THR A 110 -6.47 16.07 8.03
C THR A 110 -6.78 17.57 7.89
N LYS A 111 -6.20 18.24 6.89
CA LYS A 111 -6.46 19.67 6.61
C LYS A 111 -7.90 19.92 6.16
N SER A 112 -8.49 18.99 5.41
CA SER A 112 -9.83 19.13 4.84
C SER A 112 -10.93 19.12 5.91
N THR A 113 -10.68 18.43 7.03
CA THR A 113 -11.63 18.30 8.14
C THR A 113 -11.33 19.26 9.29
N ASN A 114 -10.07 19.64 9.49
CA ASN A 114 -9.66 20.60 10.52
C ASN A 114 -8.52 21.50 10.08
N ARG A 115 -8.50 22.75 10.57
CA ARG A 115 -7.34 23.63 10.39
C ARG A 115 -6.09 23.01 11.03
N LEU A 116 -5.03 22.87 10.24
CA LEU A 116 -3.74 22.39 10.73
C LEU A 116 -3.14 23.39 11.73
N LYS A 117 -2.77 22.89 12.92
CA LYS A 117 -2.18 23.70 13.99
C LYS A 117 -0.67 23.87 13.82
N ASN A 118 0.03 22.77 13.53
CA ASN A 118 1.44 22.78 13.16
C ASN A 118 1.69 21.78 12.04
N LYS A 119 1.79 22.30 10.82
CA LYS A 119 1.94 21.51 9.59
C LYS A 119 3.21 20.67 9.62
N ASN A 120 4.32 21.24 10.10
CA ASN A 120 5.64 20.64 10.01
C ASN A 120 5.78 19.46 10.97
N LEU A 121 5.40 19.65 12.23
CA LEU A 121 5.38 18.57 13.22
C LEU A 121 4.48 17.42 12.77
N LEU A 122 3.27 17.74 12.30
CA LEU A 122 2.32 16.71 11.88
C LEU A 122 2.81 15.96 10.63
N THR A 123 3.49 16.65 9.69
CA THR A 123 4.11 15.99 8.52
C THR A 123 5.16 14.98 8.95
N LEU A 124 6.04 15.36 9.89
CA LEU A 124 7.05 14.46 10.44
C LEU A 124 6.40 13.26 11.15
N GLN A 125 5.39 13.50 11.99
CA GLN A 125 4.65 12.44 12.69
C GLN A 125 4.00 11.46 11.71
N ILE A 126 3.35 11.93 10.65
CA ILE A 126 2.75 11.07 9.62
C ILE A 126 3.82 10.20 8.96
N LEU A 127 4.97 10.77 8.57
CA LEU A 127 6.06 10.02 7.93
C LEU A 127 6.64 8.95 8.85
N LEU A 128 6.82 9.25 10.13
CA LEU A 128 7.28 8.29 11.13
C LEU A 128 6.25 7.17 11.37
N LEU A 129 4.96 7.51 11.41
CA LEU A 129 3.90 6.53 11.55
C LEU A 129 3.81 5.60 10.33
N LEU A 130 3.93 6.14 9.12
CA LEU A 130 3.98 5.34 7.89
C LEU A 130 5.19 4.41 7.88
N TRP A 131 6.37 4.90 8.28
CA TRP A 131 7.57 4.09 8.39
C TRP A 131 7.39 2.91 9.36
N LEU A 132 6.80 3.14 10.53
CA LEU A 132 6.75 2.14 11.60
C LEU A 132 5.58 1.16 11.52
N PHE A 133 4.43 1.59 11.01
CA PHE A 133 3.16 0.85 11.14
C PHE A 133 2.57 0.33 9.84
N ILE A 134 3.24 0.54 8.71
CA ILE A 134 2.90 -0.18 7.48
C ILE A 134 3.24 -1.67 7.65
N PRO A 135 2.27 -2.58 7.46
CA PRO A 135 2.52 -4.01 7.58
C PRO A 135 3.45 -4.50 6.47
N GLU A 136 4.39 -5.37 6.84
CA GLU A 136 5.37 -5.98 5.93
C GLU A 136 6.01 -4.95 4.99
N PHE A 137 6.55 -3.86 5.55
CA PHE A 137 7.07 -2.69 4.82
C PHE A 137 7.93 -3.07 3.60
N GLY A 138 8.81 -4.07 3.72
CA GLY A 138 9.63 -4.54 2.60
C GLY A 138 8.78 -5.05 1.42
N LYS A 139 7.73 -5.82 1.70
CA LYS A 139 6.82 -6.36 0.69
C LYS A 139 5.81 -5.33 0.19
N THR A 140 5.35 -4.41 1.02
CA THR A 140 4.26 -3.49 0.64
C THR A 140 4.73 -2.15 0.12
N VAL A 141 5.99 -1.78 0.35
CA VAL A 141 6.57 -0.49 -0.07
C VAL A 141 7.77 -0.68 -1.00
N LEU A 142 8.68 -1.62 -0.73
CA LEU A 142 9.95 -1.72 -1.49
C LEU A 142 9.89 -2.71 -2.67
N TRP A 143 9.31 -3.90 -2.45
CA TRP A 143 9.10 -4.88 -3.51
C TRP A 143 8.16 -4.31 -4.57
N MET A 144 8.55 -4.38 -5.85
CA MET A 144 7.87 -3.67 -6.92
C MET A 144 6.41 -4.12 -7.10
N SER A 145 6.16 -5.42 -7.24
CA SER A 145 4.79 -5.94 -7.35
C SER A 145 3.93 -5.69 -6.13
N GLY A 146 4.51 -5.81 -4.93
CA GLY A 146 3.79 -5.53 -3.70
C GLY A 146 3.49 -4.05 -3.53
N SER A 147 4.44 -3.16 -3.82
CA SER A 147 4.22 -1.71 -3.83
C SER A 147 3.12 -1.29 -4.80
N ALA A 148 3.10 -1.87 -6.01
CA ALA A 148 2.03 -1.62 -6.96
C ALA A 148 0.65 -2.03 -6.42
N ASN A 149 0.58 -3.13 -5.64
CA ASN A 149 -0.65 -3.61 -5.01
C ASN A 149 -1.10 -2.79 -3.79
N TYR A 150 -0.18 -2.17 -3.05
CA TYR A 150 -0.50 -1.53 -1.77
C TYR A 150 -0.18 -0.04 -1.75
N LEU A 151 1.09 0.35 -1.91
CA LEU A 151 1.49 1.75 -1.86
C LEU A 151 0.84 2.57 -3.00
N TRP A 152 0.94 2.10 -4.24
CA TRP A 152 0.41 2.85 -5.39
C TRP A 152 -1.11 2.88 -5.41
N THR A 153 -1.78 1.78 -5.09
CA THR A 153 -3.25 1.77 -4.95
C THR A 153 -3.72 2.67 -3.81
N SER A 154 -2.90 2.86 -2.75
CA SER A 154 -3.23 3.80 -1.68
C SER A 154 -3.30 5.25 -2.11
N LEU A 155 -2.48 5.67 -3.08
CA LEU A 155 -2.61 7.01 -3.67
C LEU A 155 -4.00 7.21 -4.29
N ILE A 156 -4.54 6.17 -4.92
CA ILE A 156 -5.83 6.21 -5.61
C ILE A 156 -6.97 6.30 -4.59
N TYR A 157 -7.04 5.36 -3.64
CA TYR A 157 -8.16 5.36 -2.68
C TYR A 157 -8.07 6.51 -1.67
N LEU A 158 -6.87 6.95 -1.26
CA LEU A 158 -6.71 8.14 -0.42
C LEU A 158 -7.00 9.43 -1.20
N GLY A 159 -6.65 9.47 -2.48
CA GLY A 159 -7.04 10.54 -3.38
C GLY A 159 -8.57 10.65 -3.48
N PHE A 160 -9.26 9.52 -3.66
CA PHE A 160 -10.72 9.48 -3.68
C PHE A 160 -11.33 9.90 -2.33
N LEU A 161 -10.74 9.47 -1.21
CA LEU A 161 -11.16 9.90 0.13
C LEU A 161 -11.05 11.43 0.28
N LEU A 162 -9.88 12.00 -0.04
CA LEU A 162 -9.64 13.44 0.01
C LEU A 162 -10.60 14.21 -0.88
N PHE A 163 -10.83 13.72 -2.09
CA PHE A 163 -11.76 14.32 -3.04
C PHE A 163 -13.18 14.37 -2.47
N ASN A 164 -13.65 13.31 -1.81
CA ASN A 164 -14.97 13.26 -1.16
C ASN A 164 -15.08 14.12 0.10
N LEU A 165 -13.97 14.44 0.77
CA LEU A 165 -13.96 15.36 1.91
C LEU A 165 -13.99 16.84 1.49
N GLN A 166 -13.60 17.13 0.25
CA GLN A 166 -13.62 18.48 -0.29
C GLN A 166 -15.00 18.84 -0.85
N SER A 167 -15.22 20.15 -1.04
CA SER A 167 -16.45 20.71 -1.59
C SER A 167 -16.17 21.26 -2.97
N TYR A 168 -16.89 20.76 -3.96
CA TYR A 168 -16.78 21.13 -5.37
C TYR A 168 -18.16 21.47 -5.93
N GLN A 169 -18.20 22.43 -6.87
CA GLN A 169 -19.38 22.64 -7.70
C GLN A 169 -19.54 21.47 -8.66
N THR A 170 -20.77 21.02 -8.90
CA THR A 170 -21.03 19.97 -9.88
C THR A 170 -20.87 20.54 -11.29
N ASN A 171 -19.80 20.13 -11.97
CA ASN A 171 -19.51 20.43 -13.38
C ASN A 171 -18.88 19.21 -14.07
N LEU A 172 -18.70 19.29 -15.39
CA LEU A 172 -18.17 18.17 -16.19
C LEU A 172 -16.83 17.65 -15.65
N LEU A 173 -15.88 18.53 -15.34
CA LEU A 173 -14.57 18.15 -14.82
C LEU A 173 -14.69 17.35 -13.50
N THR A 174 -15.48 17.85 -12.56
CA THR A 174 -15.68 17.18 -11.26
C THR A 174 -16.39 15.84 -11.40
N LEU A 175 -17.34 15.72 -12.31
CA LEU A 175 -18.01 14.46 -12.63
C LEU A 175 -17.02 13.46 -13.24
N THR A 176 -16.24 13.87 -14.25
CA THR A 176 -15.24 13.03 -14.90
C THR A 176 -14.18 12.55 -13.90
N VAL A 177 -13.63 13.45 -13.09
CA VAL A 177 -12.66 13.09 -12.04
C VAL A 177 -13.29 12.13 -11.05
N SER A 178 -14.52 12.39 -10.60
CA SER A 178 -15.20 11.52 -9.64
C SER A 178 -15.45 10.11 -10.20
N ILE A 179 -15.88 10.00 -11.46
CA ILE A 179 -16.12 8.72 -12.13
C ILE A 179 -14.81 7.94 -12.27
N ILE A 180 -13.75 8.56 -12.82
CA ILE A 180 -12.47 7.89 -13.06
C ILE A 180 -11.83 7.48 -11.72
N LEU A 181 -11.70 8.42 -10.79
CA LEU A 181 -11.06 8.18 -9.50
C LEU A 181 -11.87 7.20 -8.64
N GLY A 182 -13.19 7.29 -8.69
CA GLY A 182 -14.10 6.34 -8.05
C GLY A 182 -13.86 4.93 -8.59
N PHE A 183 -13.97 4.74 -9.91
CA PHE A 183 -13.74 3.44 -10.56
C PHE A 183 -12.41 2.80 -10.15
N LEU A 184 -11.33 3.57 -10.27
CA LEU A 184 -9.99 3.09 -9.95
C LEU A 184 -9.84 2.75 -8.47
N SER A 185 -10.48 3.51 -7.57
CA SER A 185 -10.41 3.27 -6.12
C SER A 185 -11.11 1.97 -5.71
N GLY A 186 -12.26 1.67 -6.33
CA GLY A 186 -12.97 0.42 -6.11
C GLY A 186 -12.25 -0.80 -6.67
N ALA A 187 -11.56 -0.65 -7.80
CA ALA A 187 -10.82 -1.71 -8.49
C ALA A 187 -9.39 -1.95 -7.97
N THR A 188 -9.13 -1.66 -6.69
CA THR A 188 -7.79 -1.78 -6.08
C THR A 188 -7.52 -3.19 -5.52
N ASN A 189 -8.04 -3.50 -4.33
CA ASN A 189 -7.93 -4.78 -3.64
C ASN A 189 -9.26 -5.18 -3.01
N GLU A 190 -9.40 -6.46 -2.68
CA GLU A 190 -10.63 -7.10 -2.19
C GLU A 190 -11.13 -6.50 -0.87
N ASN A 191 -10.23 -5.99 -0.01
CA ASN A 191 -10.60 -5.30 1.22
C ASN A 191 -10.54 -3.77 1.11
N SER A 192 -9.70 -3.23 0.22
CA SER A 192 -9.49 -1.78 0.09
C SER A 192 -10.63 -1.08 -0.65
N GLY A 193 -11.09 -1.67 -1.76
CA GLY A 193 -12.21 -1.19 -2.56
C GLY A 193 -13.53 -1.06 -1.77
N PRO A 194 -14.03 -2.12 -1.10
CA PRO A 194 -15.30 -2.02 -0.38
C PRO A 194 -15.20 -1.10 0.84
N THR A 195 -14.05 -1.04 1.52
CA THR A 195 -13.83 -0.07 2.60
C THR A 195 -13.97 1.37 2.13
N ILE A 196 -13.36 1.74 1.00
CA ILE A 196 -13.45 3.12 0.54
C ILE A 196 -14.86 3.47 0.05
N ILE A 197 -15.59 2.51 -0.53
CA ILE A 197 -17.00 2.66 -0.88
C ILE A 197 -17.85 2.96 0.37
N ILE A 198 -17.69 2.17 1.43
CA ILE A 198 -18.42 2.36 2.70
C ILE A 198 -18.11 3.75 3.29
N ILE A 199 -16.84 4.14 3.35
CA ILE A 199 -16.45 5.46 3.86
C ILE A 199 -17.08 6.58 3.01
N ALA A 200 -17.04 6.47 1.69
CA ALA A 200 -17.62 7.48 0.79
C ALA A 200 -19.14 7.61 0.98
N ILE A 201 -19.85 6.48 1.13
CA ILE A 201 -21.28 6.46 1.45
C ILE A 201 -21.56 7.16 2.79
N LEU A 202 -20.79 6.85 3.83
CA LEU A 202 -20.95 7.47 5.14
C LEU A 202 -20.64 8.98 5.11
N LEU A 203 -19.64 9.41 4.34
CA LEU A 203 -19.35 10.84 4.13
C LEU A 203 -20.47 11.55 3.37
N LEU A 204 -21.11 10.88 2.42
CA LEU A 204 -22.30 11.40 1.73
C LEU A 204 -23.46 11.60 2.72
N PHE A 205 -23.75 10.61 3.57
CA PHE A 205 -24.76 10.72 4.61
C PHE A 205 -24.44 11.82 5.63
N TRP A 206 -23.18 11.93 6.06
CA TRP A 206 -22.76 13.00 6.95
C TRP A 206 -22.94 14.39 6.33
N SER A 207 -22.63 14.54 5.04
CA SER A 207 -22.86 15.77 4.29
C SER A 207 -24.35 16.12 4.16
N LEU A 208 -25.19 15.10 3.98
CA LEU A 208 -26.64 15.23 3.93
C LEU A 208 -27.20 15.80 5.24
N LEU A 209 -26.76 15.26 6.37
CA LEU A 209 -27.21 15.68 7.69
C LEU A 209 -26.80 17.13 8.02
N ASN A 210 -25.62 17.57 7.58
CA ASN A 210 -25.09 18.90 7.92
C ASN A 210 -25.51 19.99 6.92
N ASN A 211 -25.45 19.71 5.62
CA ASN A 211 -25.54 20.74 4.58
C ASN A 211 -26.84 20.64 3.76
N LYS A 212 -27.68 19.62 3.99
CA LYS A 212 -28.94 19.34 3.27
C LYS A 212 -28.82 19.30 1.73
N LYS A 213 -27.61 19.15 1.19
CA LYS A 213 -27.35 19.09 -0.26
C LYS A 213 -26.57 17.83 -0.61
N ILE A 214 -27.13 17.07 -1.54
CA ILE A 214 -26.46 15.95 -2.19
C ILE A 214 -25.71 16.49 -3.40
N SER A 215 -24.40 16.25 -3.45
CA SER A 215 -23.63 16.54 -4.65
C SER A 215 -23.70 15.35 -5.60
N VAL A 216 -24.24 15.56 -6.81
CA VAL A 216 -24.38 14.51 -7.84
C VAL A 216 -23.03 13.83 -8.11
N TRP A 217 -21.93 14.59 -8.14
CA TRP A 217 -20.60 14.03 -8.36
C TRP A 217 -20.20 12.98 -7.32
N ARG A 218 -20.57 13.15 -6.04
CA ARG A 218 -20.29 12.14 -4.99
C ARG A 218 -21.03 10.83 -5.26
N ILE A 219 -22.30 10.92 -5.67
CA ILE A 219 -23.10 9.74 -6.04
C ILE A 219 -22.46 9.03 -7.23
N THR A 220 -22.13 9.76 -8.30
CA THR A 220 -21.52 9.15 -9.49
C THR A 220 -20.17 8.50 -9.17
N GLY A 221 -19.36 9.11 -8.31
CA GLY A 221 -18.10 8.52 -7.85
C GLY A 221 -18.29 7.23 -7.05
N ILE A 222 -19.27 7.21 -6.14
CA ILE A 222 -19.61 6.01 -5.35
C ILE A 222 -20.11 4.89 -6.27
N LEU A 223 -21.04 5.18 -7.18
CA LEU A 223 -21.55 4.21 -8.15
C LEU A 223 -20.43 3.66 -9.04
N SER A 224 -19.56 4.54 -9.52
CA SER A 224 -18.39 4.17 -10.31
C SER A 224 -17.42 3.29 -9.53
N SER A 225 -17.16 3.62 -8.25
CA SER A 225 -16.33 2.80 -7.36
C SER A 225 -16.94 1.42 -7.11
N SER A 226 -18.24 1.33 -6.88
CA SER A 226 -18.94 0.05 -6.76
C SER A 226 -18.80 -0.77 -8.04
N LEU A 227 -18.91 -0.13 -9.21
CA LEU A 227 -18.76 -0.80 -10.50
C LEU A 227 -17.33 -1.32 -10.72
N GLY A 228 -16.31 -0.52 -10.37
CA GLY A 228 -14.90 -0.93 -10.38
C GLY A 228 -14.63 -2.12 -9.45
N PHE A 229 -15.14 -2.09 -8.23
CA PHE A 229 -15.03 -3.19 -7.27
C PHE A 229 -15.73 -4.46 -7.78
N MET A 230 -16.95 -4.35 -8.29
CA MET A 230 -17.69 -5.47 -8.86
C MET A 230 -16.96 -6.12 -10.04
N LEU A 231 -16.39 -5.31 -10.95
CA LEU A 231 -15.61 -5.84 -12.05
C LEU A 231 -14.36 -6.57 -11.55
N MET A 232 -13.62 -6.00 -10.60
CA MET A 232 -12.44 -6.65 -10.01
C MET A 232 -12.80 -8.00 -9.37
N MET A 233 -13.88 -8.06 -8.59
CA MET A 233 -14.30 -9.29 -7.89
C MET A 233 -14.85 -10.36 -8.83
N LYS A 234 -15.50 -9.98 -9.93
CA LYS A 234 -16.03 -10.92 -10.95
C LYS A 234 -14.97 -11.55 -11.84
N SER A 235 -13.69 -11.29 -11.60
CA SER A 235 -12.58 -11.94 -12.30
C SER A 235 -12.68 -13.47 -12.18
N PRO A 236 -12.72 -14.21 -13.30
CA PRO A 236 -12.70 -15.67 -13.27
C PRO A 236 -11.47 -16.23 -12.54
N GLY A 237 -10.32 -15.58 -12.68
CA GLY A 237 -9.11 -15.94 -11.95
C GLY A 237 -9.27 -15.77 -10.44
N SER A 238 -9.82 -14.63 -9.99
CA SER A 238 -10.11 -14.40 -8.57
C SER A 238 -11.11 -15.42 -8.02
N LEU A 239 -12.19 -15.72 -8.76
CA LEU A 239 -13.23 -16.67 -8.34
C LEU A 239 -12.68 -18.09 -8.16
N LYS A 240 -11.81 -18.54 -9.07
CA LYS A 240 -11.16 -19.87 -8.96
C LYS A 240 -10.29 -20.01 -7.71
N ARG A 241 -9.60 -18.95 -7.31
CA ARG A 241 -8.74 -18.95 -6.11
C ARG A 241 -9.50 -18.64 -4.82
N GLY A 242 -10.62 -17.94 -4.92
CA GLY A 242 -11.46 -17.54 -3.81
C GLY A 242 -12.38 -18.65 -3.29
N ALA A 243 -12.31 -19.86 -3.85
CA ALA A 243 -13.07 -21.00 -3.38
C ALA A 243 -12.64 -21.35 -1.96
N MET A 244 -13.55 -21.17 -1.00
CA MET A 244 -13.40 -21.52 0.40
C MET A 244 -14.74 -22.03 0.90
N ASP A 245 -14.70 -23.07 1.74
CA ASP A 245 -15.89 -23.56 2.43
C ASP A 245 -16.32 -22.53 3.48
N ILE A 246 -17.55 -22.03 3.35
CA ILE A 246 -18.12 -21.04 4.26
C ILE A 246 -18.95 -21.77 5.31
N THR A 247 -18.29 -22.25 6.36
CA THR A 247 -18.97 -22.80 7.56
C THR A 247 -18.85 -21.84 8.75
N PRO A 248 -19.80 -21.86 9.70
CA PRO A 248 -19.72 -21.02 10.90
C PRO A 248 -18.41 -21.18 11.68
N GLU A 249 -17.87 -22.40 11.77
CA GLU A 249 -16.62 -22.69 12.47
C GLU A 249 -15.42 -21.99 11.82
N ILE A 250 -15.32 -22.06 10.49
CA ILE A 250 -14.27 -21.40 9.71
C ILE A 250 -14.38 -19.88 9.87
N LEU A 251 -15.59 -19.32 9.79
CA LEU A 251 -15.81 -17.88 9.98
C LEU A 251 -15.39 -17.41 11.39
N ILE A 252 -15.70 -18.18 12.43
CA ILE A 252 -15.29 -17.88 13.82
C ILE A 252 -13.76 -17.98 13.96
N GLN A 253 -13.14 -18.99 13.36
CA GLN A 253 -11.68 -19.16 13.38
C GLN A 253 -10.99 -17.97 12.70
N HIS A 254 -11.47 -17.58 11.51
CA HIS A 254 -10.96 -16.42 10.78
C HIS A 254 -11.14 -15.13 11.56
N PHE A 255 -12.30 -14.92 12.19
CA PHE A 255 -12.55 -13.77 13.04
C PHE A 255 -11.52 -13.69 14.19
N LYS A 256 -11.26 -14.80 14.90
CA LYS A 256 -10.26 -14.86 15.98
C LYS A 256 -8.86 -14.58 15.46
N MET A 257 -8.48 -15.21 14.35
CA MET A 257 -7.17 -15.03 13.72
C MET A 257 -6.93 -13.57 13.30
N ILE A 258 -7.89 -12.96 12.61
CA ILE A 258 -7.81 -11.55 12.18
C ILE A 258 -7.74 -10.63 13.39
N THR A 259 -8.55 -10.89 14.42
CA THR A 259 -8.52 -10.10 15.66
C THR A 259 -7.15 -10.19 16.34
N GLN A 260 -6.57 -11.39 16.45
CA GLN A 260 -5.23 -11.57 17.03
C GLN A 260 -4.14 -10.89 16.18
N LEU A 261 -4.20 -11.05 14.86
CA LEU A 261 -3.25 -10.44 13.91
C LEU A 261 -3.30 -8.91 13.96
N THR A 262 -4.49 -8.35 14.03
CA THR A 262 -4.70 -6.89 14.11
C THR A 262 -4.30 -6.33 15.46
N LEU A 263 -4.59 -7.05 16.56
CA LEU A 263 -4.11 -6.68 17.90
C LEU A 263 -2.58 -6.67 17.94
N SER A 264 -1.91 -7.73 17.47
CA SER A 264 -0.45 -7.80 17.49
C SER A 264 0.20 -6.71 16.63
N GLN A 265 -0.37 -6.42 15.45
CA GLN A 265 0.14 -5.39 14.55
C GLN A 265 -0.09 -3.95 15.04
N PHE A 266 -1.23 -3.67 15.68
CA PHE A 266 -1.69 -2.29 15.93
C PHE A 266 -1.85 -1.91 17.41
N ILE A 267 -1.45 -2.75 18.37
CA ILE A 267 -1.62 -2.48 19.81
C ILE A 267 -1.09 -1.10 20.23
N TYR A 268 0.08 -0.69 19.74
CA TYR A 268 0.66 0.61 20.07
C TYR A 268 -0.15 1.77 19.48
N LEU A 269 -0.67 1.63 18.25
CA LEU A 269 -1.57 2.63 17.66
C LEU A 269 -2.87 2.73 18.46
N TYR A 270 -3.44 1.61 18.89
CA TYR A 270 -4.65 1.62 19.72
C TYR A 270 -4.43 2.35 21.04
N ILE A 271 -3.32 2.08 21.74
CA ILE A 271 -2.97 2.77 22.98
C ILE A 271 -2.81 4.28 22.75
N MET A 272 -2.13 4.69 21.67
CA MET A 272 -1.98 6.10 21.31
C MET A 272 -3.33 6.77 20.98
N ILE A 273 -4.19 6.11 20.20
CA ILE A 273 -5.51 6.61 19.83
C ILE A 273 -6.40 6.75 21.06
N ILE A 274 -6.49 5.71 21.90
CA ILE A 274 -7.31 5.70 23.11
C ILE A 274 -6.84 6.78 24.09
N SER A 275 -5.53 6.91 24.33
CA SER A 275 -5.00 7.93 25.24
C SER A 275 -5.30 9.36 24.76
N LEU A 276 -5.19 9.64 23.46
CA LEU A 276 -5.55 10.95 22.90
C LEU A 276 -7.06 11.21 22.96
N ILE A 277 -7.90 10.19 22.72
CA ILE A 277 -9.35 10.31 22.86
C ILE A 277 -9.71 10.61 24.32
N ILE A 278 -9.17 9.86 25.28
CA ILE A 278 -9.38 10.10 26.72
C ILE A 278 -8.99 11.53 27.08
N TYR A 279 -7.81 12.00 26.65
CA TYR A 279 -7.39 13.37 26.87
C TYR A 279 -8.38 14.41 26.31
N LEU A 280 -8.86 14.21 25.07
CA LEU A 280 -9.81 15.14 24.43
C LEU A 280 -11.19 15.14 25.10
N VAL A 281 -11.65 13.99 25.61
CA VAL A 281 -12.89 13.85 26.37
C VAL A 281 -12.75 14.54 27.74
N LEU A 282 -11.69 14.26 28.49
CA LEU A 282 -11.43 14.88 29.80
C LEU A 282 -11.28 16.40 29.70
N THR A 283 -10.67 16.89 28.62
CA THR A 283 -10.52 18.33 28.37
C THR A 283 -11.73 18.96 27.67
N LYS A 284 -12.82 18.22 27.43
CA LYS A 284 -14.06 18.67 26.78
C LYS A 284 -13.84 19.34 25.41
N LYS A 285 -12.81 18.89 24.66
CA LYS A 285 -12.46 19.43 23.33
C LYS A 285 -13.09 18.64 22.17
N MET A 286 -13.77 17.53 22.47
CA MET A 286 -14.51 16.75 21.50
C MET A 286 -15.83 17.43 21.12
N LYS A 287 -15.98 17.79 19.85
CA LYS A 287 -17.23 18.25 19.26
C LYS A 287 -17.96 17.08 18.59
N LYS A 288 -19.27 17.21 18.42
CA LYS A 288 -20.13 16.23 17.73
C LYS A 288 -19.62 15.88 16.32
N THR A 289 -19.14 16.88 15.57
CA THR A 289 -18.53 16.66 14.24
C THR A 289 -17.26 15.81 14.28
N ASN A 290 -16.45 15.94 15.34
CA ASN A 290 -15.25 15.14 15.52
C ASN A 290 -15.60 13.68 15.79
N ILE A 291 -16.63 13.45 16.62
CA ILE A 291 -17.14 12.11 16.92
C ILE A 291 -17.61 11.45 15.63
N TYR A 292 -18.45 12.13 14.83
CA TYR A 292 -18.92 11.59 13.55
C TYR A 292 -17.78 11.24 12.60
N TYR A 293 -16.81 12.14 12.41
CA TYR A 293 -15.69 11.88 11.52
C TYR A 293 -14.85 10.68 11.98
N LEU A 294 -14.53 10.60 13.28
CA LEU A 294 -13.80 9.46 13.84
C LEU A 294 -14.58 8.15 13.73
N THR A 295 -15.90 8.18 13.98
CA THR A 295 -16.77 7.01 13.83
C THR A 295 -16.77 6.50 12.38
N ILE A 296 -16.85 7.39 11.39
CA ILE A 296 -16.80 7.00 9.97
C ILE A 296 -15.47 6.29 9.65
N LEU A 297 -14.35 6.85 10.10
CA LEU A 297 -13.03 6.25 9.88
C LEU A 297 -12.87 4.91 10.62
N LEU A 298 -13.41 4.80 11.85
CA LEU A 298 -13.41 3.55 12.61
C LEU A 298 -14.28 2.47 11.96
N ILE A 299 -15.46 2.81 11.44
CA ILE A 299 -16.27 1.87 10.66
C ILE A 299 -15.48 1.40 9.45
N GLY A 300 -14.85 2.32 8.70
CA GLY A 300 -13.97 1.96 7.59
C GLY A 300 -12.82 1.03 8.01
N TYR A 301 -12.19 1.31 9.16
CA TYR A 301 -11.14 0.48 9.74
C TYR A 301 -11.63 -0.94 10.02
N PHE A 302 -12.74 -1.09 10.76
CA PHE A 302 -13.31 -2.39 11.08
C PHE A 302 -13.81 -3.14 9.83
N SER A 303 -14.42 -2.44 8.86
CA SER A 303 -14.80 -3.02 7.57
C SER A 303 -13.58 -3.54 6.79
N SER A 304 -12.44 -2.85 6.86
CA SER A 304 -11.23 -3.25 6.13
C SER A 304 -10.58 -4.52 6.66
N ILE A 305 -10.69 -4.76 7.97
CA ILE A 305 -10.13 -5.96 8.61
C ILE A 305 -11.12 -7.13 8.53
N TYR A 306 -12.40 -6.89 8.80
CA TYR A 306 -13.38 -7.99 8.89
C TYR A 306 -13.95 -8.41 7.54
N SER A 307 -13.76 -7.63 6.47
CA SER A 307 -13.97 -8.14 5.10
C SER A 307 -13.03 -9.30 4.77
N LEU A 308 -11.86 -9.39 5.40
CA LEU A 308 -10.90 -10.48 5.21
C LEU A 308 -11.36 -11.80 5.84
N ILE A 309 -12.42 -11.82 6.65
CA ILE A 309 -12.98 -13.09 7.17
C ILE A 309 -13.39 -14.00 6.01
N LEU A 310 -13.85 -13.40 4.90
CA LEU A 310 -14.26 -14.10 3.68
C LEU A 310 -13.09 -14.38 2.73
N SER A 311 -11.85 -14.11 3.14
CA SER A 311 -10.66 -14.36 2.32
C SER A 311 -10.06 -15.73 2.65
N PRO A 312 -9.65 -16.52 1.64
CA PRO A 312 -9.00 -17.82 1.87
C PRO A 312 -7.64 -17.68 2.56
N GLU A 313 -6.94 -16.56 2.33
CA GLU A 313 -5.68 -16.23 2.98
C GLU A 313 -5.70 -14.82 3.54
N VAL A 314 -5.10 -14.62 4.71
CA VAL A 314 -4.99 -13.30 5.36
C VAL A 314 -3.52 -12.99 5.67
N PRO A 315 -2.70 -12.72 4.65
CA PRO A 315 -1.32 -12.32 4.89
C PRO A 315 -1.27 -10.90 5.48
N LEU A 316 -0.29 -10.65 6.35
CA LEU A 316 -0.19 -9.39 7.12
C LEU A 316 -0.23 -8.13 6.25
N ARG A 317 0.38 -8.15 5.05
CA ARG A 317 0.29 -7.07 4.04
C ARG A 317 -1.13 -6.61 3.68
N THR A 318 -2.16 -7.44 3.85
CA THR A 318 -3.55 -7.05 3.57
C THR A 318 -4.07 -5.97 4.52
N LEU A 319 -3.47 -5.81 5.71
CA LEU A 319 -3.83 -4.78 6.68
C LEU A 319 -3.35 -3.36 6.29
N PHE A 320 -2.83 -3.16 5.08
CA PHE A 320 -2.27 -1.87 4.64
C PHE A 320 -3.31 -0.74 4.65
N ILE A 321 -4.53 -0.95 4.13
CA ILE A 321 -5.57 0.08 4.20
C ILE A 321 -5.99 0.35 5.66
N SER A 322 -6.00 -0.68 6.50
CA SER A 322 -6.31 -0.58 7.93
C SER A 322 -5.28 0.30 8.63
N SER A 323 -3.99 0.13 8.33
CA SER A 323 -2.94 1.01 8.86
C SER A 323 -3.08 2.44 8.35
N MET A 324 -3.42 2.66 7.07
CA MET A 324 -3.66 4.01 6.55
C MET A 324 -4.79 4.72 7.32
N LEU A 325 -5.90 4.03 7.59
CA LEU A 325 -7.03 4.60 8.33
C LEU A 325 -6.67 4.92 9.79
N LEU A 326 -5.94 4.04 10.48
CA LEU A 326 -5.45 4.33 11.84
C LEU A 326 -4.48 5.51 11.85
N ILE A 327 -3.60 5.64 10.85
CA ILE A 327 -2.68 6.77 10.74
C ILE A 327 -3.45 8.07 10.48
N ILE A 328 -4.50 8.06 9.66
CA ILE A 328 -5.38 9.23 9.46
C ILE A 328 -6.08 9.61 10.78
N ILE A 329 -6.63 8.63 11.50
CA ILE A 329 -7.26 8.86 12.82
C ILE A 329 -6.25 9.50 13.78
N LEU A 330 -5.05 8.93 13.86
CA LEU A 330 -4.02 9.40 14.77
C LEU A 330 -3.51 10.80 14.39
N ALA A 331 -3.31 11.07 13.09
CA ALA A 331 -2.94 12.39 12.60
C ALA A 331 -4.01 13.45 12.93
N TYR A 332 -5.29 13.09 12.78
CA TYR A 332 -6.41 13.95 13.15
C TYR A 332 -6.42 14.27 14.65
N LEU A 333 -6.26 13.25 15.51
CA LEU A 333 -6.21 13.40 16.97
C LEU A 333 -4.99 14.21 17.44
N LEU A 334 -3.80 13.94 16.90
CA LEU A 334 -2.58 14.70 17.22
C LEU A 334 -2.74 16.18 16.88
N ASN A 335 -3.33 16.51 15.73
CA ASN A 335 -3.61 17.88 15.34
C ASN A 335 -4.61 18.57 16.30
N MET A 336 -5.60 17.83 16.81
CA MET A 336 -6.55 18.34 17.80
C MET A 336 -5.91 18.56 19.18
N CYS A 337 -4.99 17.69 19.59
CA CYS A 337 -4.29 17.73 20.87
C CYS A 337 -3.13 18.75 20.92
N TYR A 338 -3.16 19.80 20.09
CA TYR A 338 -2.06 20.76 19.97
C TYR A 338 -1.69 21.46 21.29
N GLN A 339 -2.60 21.54 22.27
CA GLN A 339 -2.29 22.18 23.56
C GLN A 339 -1.21 21.43 24.36
N ILE A 340 -1.00 20.13 24.09
CA ILE A 340 0.10 19.33 24.68
C ILE A 340 1.30 19.21 23.73
N ILE A 341 1.57 20.23 22.90
CA ILE A 341 2.63 20.18 21.88
C ILE A 341 4.01 19.81 22.45
N LYS A 342 4.37 20.26 23.66
CA LYS A 342 5.65 19.91 24.30
C LYS A 342 5.78 18.39 24.50
N LEU A 343 4.72 17.73 24.97
CA LEU A 343 4.68 16.28 25.11
C LEU A 343 4.69 15.58 23.75
N GLN A 344 3.97 16.12 22.76
CA GLN A 344 4.01 15.58 21.40
C GLN A 344 5.41 15.69 20.79
N LEU A 345 6.12 16.79 20.98
CA LEU A 345 7.50 16.98 20.50
C LEU A 345 8.45 15.97 21.15
N PHE A 346 8.34 15.79 22.47
CA PHE A 346 9.12 14.79 23.20
C PHE A 346 8.83 13.36 22.69
N GLY A 347 7.55 12.99 22.57
CA GLY A 347 7.16 11.70 22.01
C GLY A 347 7.61 11.51 20.56
N THR A 348 7.52 12.55 19.73
CA THR A 348 8.01 12.53 18.34
C THR A 348 9.52 12.33 18.29
N PHE A 349 10.27 12.95 19.20
CA PHE A 349 11.71 12.76 19.31
C PHE A 349 12.07 11.31 19.68
N LEU A 350 11.38 10.71 20.67
CA LEU A 350 11.60 9.31 21.02
C LEU A 350 11.27 8.36 19.85
N ILE A 351 10.14 8.60 19.17
CA ILE A 351 9.75 7.83 17.99
C ILE A 351 10.78 7.99 16.86
N LEU A 352 11.35 9.17 16.68
CA LEU A 352 12.41 9.42 15.70
C LEU A 352 13.66 8.60 16.00
N LEU A 353 14.10 8.52 17.26
CA LEU A 353 15.25 7.69 17.66
C LEU A 353 15.00 6.21 17.39
N VAL A 354 13.82 5.69 17.78
CA VAL A 354 13.41 4.30 17.50
C VAL A 354 13.36 4.05 15.99
N SER A 355 12.82 4.99 15.22
CA SER A 355 12.75 4.91 13.76
C SER A 355 14.13 4.85 13.13
N GLY A 356 15.08 5.67 13.59
CA GLY A 356 16.46 5.65 13.13
C GLY A 356 17.16 4.32 13.40
N PHE A 357 16.96 3.73 14.57
CA PHE A 357 17.49 2.41 14.91
C PHE A 357 16.89 1.30 14.04
N ILE A 358 15.57 1.30 13.83
CA ILE A 358 14.89 0.33 12.97
C ILE A 358 15.36 0.50 11.51
N TYR A 359 15.52 1.74 11.04
CA TYR A 359 16.04 2.02 9.71
C TYR A 359 17.45 1.46 9.53
N PHE A 360 18.34 1.65 10.50
CA PHE A 360 19.69 1.08 10.43
C PHE A 360 19.67 -0.45 10.34
N LYS A 361 18.83 -1.12 11.14
CA LYS A 361 18.64 -2.57 11.07
C LYS A 361 18.09 -3.03 9.72
N ALA A 362 17.06 -2.35 9.22
CA ALA A 362 16.46 -2.64 7.91
C ALA A 362 17.48 -2.47 6.78
N PHE A 363 18.22 -1.36 6.78
CA PHE A 363 19.28 -1.09 5.81
C PHE A 363 20.34 -2.19 5.82
N SER A 364 20.83 -2.59 7.00
CA SER A 364 21.83 -3.65 7.14
C SER A 364 21.33 -5.00 6.61
N ASP A 365 20.11 -5.40 6.98
CA ASP A 365 19.49 -6.66 6.54
C ASP A 365 19.32 -6.70 5.00
N ILE A 366 18.81 -5.61 4.41
CA ILE A 366 18.62 -5.49 2.96
C ILE A 366 19.98 -5.46 2.24
N ALA A 367 20.97 -4.74 2.78
CA ALA A 367 22.30 -4.64 2.17
C ALA A 367 23.02 -6.00 2.08
N ILE A 368 22.81 -6.90 3.05
CA ILE A 368 23.33 -8.27 3.00
C ILE A 368 22.75 -9.01 1.79
N ASN A 369 21.42 -9.08 1.68
CA ASN A 369 20.79 -9.77 0.54
C ASN A 369 21.09 -9.07 -0.79
N THR A 370 21.28 -7.75 -0.79
CA THR A 370 21.70 -7.00 -1.98
C THR A 370 23.04 -7.48 -2.51
N ARG A 371 24.02 -7.73 -1.63
CA ARG A 371 25.33 -8.23 -2.03
C ARG A 371 25.22 -9.63 -2.63
N GLU A 372 24.43 -10.50 -2.01
CA GLU A 372 24.17 -11.86 -2.48
C GLU A 372 23.47 -11.88 -3.85
N VAL A 373 22.42 -11.06 -4.02
CA VAL A 373 21.74 -10.92 -5.32
C VAL A 373 22.71 -10.38 -6.38
N ASN A 374 23.54 -9.38 -6.06
CA ASN A 374 24.53 -8.90 -7.03
C ASN A 374 25.53 -9.99 -7.44
N GLN A 375 25.94 -10.88 -6.54
CA GLN A 375 26.77 -12.03 -6.87
C GLN A 375 26.03 -12.98 -7.84
N GLN A 376 24.77 -13.31 -7.56
CA GLN A 376 23.93 -14.11 -8.45
C GLN A 376 23.80 -13.47 -9.85
N LEU A 377 23.53 -12.17 -9.90
CA LEU A 377 23.40 -11.42 -11.15
C LEU A 377 24.70 -11.38 -11.95
N ASN A 378 25.85 -11.29 -11.28
CA ASN A 378 27.17 -11.32 -11.94
C ASN A 378 27.48 -12.67 -12.57
N ILE A 379 27.05 -13.78 -11.94
CA ILE A 379 27.15 -15.12 -12.53
C ILE A 379 26.25 -15.21 -13.76
N LEU A 380 24.98 -14.85 -13.62
CA LEU A 380 23.98 -14.95 -14.69
C LEU A 380 24.34 -14.10 -15.92
N LYS A 381 24.92 -12.91 -15.74
CA LYS A 381 25.37 -12.06 -16.85
C LYS A 381 26.53 -12.67 -17.65
N LYS A 382 27.28 -13.62 -17.08
CA LYS A 382 28.39 -14.32 -17.73
C LYS A 382 27.99 -15.69 -18.30
N SER A 383 26.79 -16.17 -17.98
CA SER A 383 26.29 -17.46 -18.44
C SER A 383 25.79 -17.40 -19.87
N SER A 384 25.96 -18.51 -20.60
CA SER A 384 25.48 -18.70 -21.96
C SER A 384 24.06 -19.30 -21.98
N PRO A 385 23.30 -19.18 -23.09
CA PRO A 385 21.93 -19.66 -23.14
C PRO A 385 21.72 -21.15 -22.87
N ASN A 386 22.74 -21.98 -23.12
CA ASN A 386 22.69 -23.42 -22.89
C ASN A 386 23.07 -23.83 -21.46
N ASP A 387 23.47 -22.88 -20.61
CA ASP A 387 23.99 -23.17 -19.27
C ASP A 387 22.86 -23.52 -18.29
N SER A 388 23.12 -24.55 -17.48
CA SER A 388 22.36 -24.82 -16.26
C SER A 388 23.13 -24.22 -15.08
N VAL A 389 22.60 -23.15 -14.50
CA VAL A 389 23.31 -22.34 -13.51
C VAL A 389 22.89 -22.74 -12.10
N VAL A 390 23.86 -22.99 -11.22
CA VAL A 390 23.63 -23.17 -9.78
C VAL A 390 23.95 -21.87 -9.07
N LEU A 391 23.01 -21.38 -8.27
CA LEU A 391 23.12 -20.13 -7.54
C LEU A 391 22.91 -20.37 -6.06
N LYS A 392 23.76 -19.77 -5.23
CA LYS A 392 23.59 -19.82 -3.77
C LYS A 392 22.30 -19.10 -3.37
N ARG A 393 21.47 -19.73 -2.52
CA ARG A 393 20.27 -19.09 -1.97
C ARG A 393 20.63 -17.92 -1.04
N LEU A 394 19.71 -16.98 -0.93
CA LEU A 394 19.87 -15.82 -0.06
C LEU A 394 19.89 -16.23 1.40
N THR A 395 20.69 -15.52 2.20
CA THR A 395 20.61 -15.64 3.65
C THR A 395 19.20 -15.25 4.11
N PRO A 396 18.52 -16.04 4.96
CA PRO A 396 17.18 -15.71 5.44
C PRO A 396 17.15 -14.32 6.08
N SER A 397 16.34 -13.43 5.51
CA SER A 397 16.12 -12.09 6.01
C SER A 397 15.49 -12.11 7.40
N LYS A 398 15.90 -11.18 8.27
CA LYS A 398 15.44 -11.15 9.67
C LYS A 398 14.31 -10.15 9.92
N SER A 399 14.13 -9.18 9.02
CA SER A 399 13.23 -8.05 9.21
C SER A 399 12.03 -8.07 8.25
N LEU A 400 10.85 -7.65 8.73
CA LEU A 400 9.68 -7.38 7.89
C LEU A 400 9.85 -6.17 6.95
N TYR A 401 10.92 -5.38 7.17
CA TYR A 401 11.32 -4.30 6.27
C TYR A 401 12.12 -4.80 5.06
N ASN A 402 12.60 -6.05 5.09
CA ASN A 402 13.34 -6.63 3.99
C ASN A 402 12.38 -7.20 2.93
N PRO A 403 12.48 -6.77 1.66
CA PRO A 403 11.56 -7.18 0.60
C PRO A 403 11.64 -8.68 0.28
N TYR A 404 12.75 -9.36 0.59
CA TYR A 404 12.90 -10.79 0.34
C TYR A 404 12.21 -11.67 1.40
N ASN A 405 11.78 -11.08 2.52
CA ASN A 405 11.18 -11.82 3.64
C ASN A 405 9.82 -12.42 3.26
N GLY A 406 9.80 -13.75 3.08
CA GLY A 406 8.59 -14.49 2.70
C GLY A 406 8.11 -14.23 1.28
N THR A 407 8.93 -13.62 0.41
CA THR A 407 8.69 -13.64 -1.04
C THR A 407 9.31 -14.88 -1.67
N ALA A 408 8.70 -15.40 -2.74
CA ALA A 408 9.28 -16.50 -3.47
C ALA A 408 10.68 -16.14 -3.99
N ASN A 409 11.63 -17.06 -3.82
CA ASN A 409 13.02 -16.90 -4.20
C ASN A 409 13.59 -18.25 -4.69
N LEU A 410 14.90 -18.30 -4.95
CA LEU A 410 15.59 -19.50 -5.45
C LEU A 410 15.26 -20.75 -4.65
N HIS A 411 14.91 -21.81 -5.36
CA HIS A 411 14.51 -23.10 -4.81
C HIS A 411 15.43 -24.23 -5.33
N PRO A 412 15.63 -25.34 -4.58
CA PRO A 412 16.44 -26.46 -5.04
C PRO A 412 15.90 -27.19 -6.29
N SER A 413 14.59 -27.13 -6.51
CA SER A 413 13.99 -27.68 -7.75
C SER A 413 14.11 -26.69 -8.90
N LYS A 414 14.75 -27.12 -10.01
CA LYS A 414 14.81 -26.37 -11.27
C LYS A 414 13.43 -26.04 -11.87
N ASN A 415 12.42 -26.83 -11.54
CA ASN A 415 11.04 -26.67 -12.01
C ASN A 415 10.22 -25.75 -11.10
N ALA A 416 10.81 -25.23 -10.02
CA ALA A 416 10.11 -24.29 -9.15
C ALA A 416 9.78 -23.01 -9.91
N TRP A 417 8.56 -22.50 -9.69
CA TRP A 417 8.00 -21.35 -10.42
C TRP A 417 8.96 -20.16 -10.53
N PHE A 418 9.61 -19.76 -9.42
CA PHE A 418 10.56 -18.66 -9.41
C PHE A 418 11.79 -18.93 -10.29
N ASN A 419 12.40 -20.10 -10.14
CA ASN A 419 13.59 -20.48 -10.91
C ASN A 419 13.30 -20.51 -12.41
N VAL A 420 12.15 -21.04 -12.82
CA VAL A 420 11.78 -21.12 -14.24
C VAL A 420 11.61 -19.73 -14.84
N TRP A 421 10.95 -18.79 -14.13
CA TRP A 421 10.82 -17.42 -14.60
C TRP A 421 12.14 -16.64 -14.59
N MET A 422 12.96 -16.82 -13.56
CA MET A 422 14.28 -16.21 -13.50
C MET A 422 15.17 -16.71 -14.65
N ALA A 423 15.16 -18.02 -14.94
CA ALA A 423 15.92 -18.61 -16.04
C ALA A 423 15.49 -18.03 -17.40
N LYS A 424 14.18 -17.90 -17.64
CA LYS A 424 13.65 -17.27 -18.86
C LYS A 424 14.00 -15.80 -18.98
N TYR A 425 14.04 -15.07 -17.86
CA TYR A 425 14.41 -13.66 -17.84
C TYR A 425 15.88 -13.43 -18.22
N PHE A 426 16.78 -14.23 -17.66
CA PHE A 426 18.22 -14.14 -17.96
C PHE A 426 18.64 -14.90 -19.22
N GLY A 427 17.72 -15.67 -19.82
CA GLY A 427 17.97 -16.38 -21.08
C GLY A 427 18.88 -17.60 -20.92
N VAL A 428 18.90 -18.26 -19.76
CA VAL A 428 19.68 -19.48 -19.49
C VAL A 428 18.81 -20.73 -19.50
N LYS A 429 19.39 -21.92 -19.67
CA LYS A 429 18.66 -23.19 -19.80
C LYS A 429 17.89 -23.57 -18.53
N SER A 430 18.53 -23.46 -17.37
CA SER A 430 17.88 -23.69 -16.08
C SER A 430 18.63 -23.03 -14.93
N ILE A 431 17.94 -22.79 -13.82
CA ILE A 431 18.51 -22.26 -12.58
C ILE A 431 18.13 -23.18 -11.41
N VAL A 432 19.09 -23.48 -10.53
CA VAL A 432 18.89 -24.21 -9.27
C VAL A 432 19.45 -23.40 -8.10
N GLY A 433 18.73 -23.37 -6.98
CA GLY A 433 19.19 -22.79 -5.73
C GLY A 433 19.89 -23.81 -4.85
N ASP A 434 21.13 -23.54 -4.46
CA ASP A 434 21.90 -24.30 -3.44
C ASP A 434 21.69 -23.69 -2.04
#